data_AF-A0A2P2IAP8-F1
#
_entry.id   AF-A0A2P2IAP8-F1
#
_cell.length_a   1.000
_cell.length_b   1.000
_cell.length_c   1.000
_cell.angle_alpha   90.00
_cell.angle_beta   90.00
_cell.angle_gamma   90.00
#
_symmetry.space_group_name_H-M   'P 1'
#
loop_
_entity.id
_entity.type
_entity.pdbx_description
1 polymer ?
#
loop_
_entity_poly.entity_id
_entity_poly.type
_entity_poly.pdbx_seq_one_letter_code
_entity_poly.pdbx_strand_id
1 'polypeptide(L)'
;HGESFSWGSGSLYDGSVLAAYGRVVVVTLNYRLGPLGFLNSYPGAGSSGVASNFALLDQIAALSWLADNVAHFHGDRSKVTLVGRDTGAACITYLMDSPVMPPGLFQRAVLLSGGSWCPWSRVSAPLSNTIKLALTLDCP
;
A
#
# COMPACT_ATOMS: atom_id res chain seq x y z
N HIS A 1 1.75 -6.97 -4.54
CA HIS A 1 0.49 -7.71 -4.73
C HIS A 1 -0.65 -6.71 -4.86
N GLY A 2 -1.86 -7.14 -5.23
CA GLY A 2 -2.93 -6.19 -5.56
C GLY A 2 -4.27 -6.79 -6.00
N GLU A 3 -4.53 -8.04 -5.65
CA GLU A 3 -5.74 -8.78 -5.96
C GLU A 3 -6.98 -8.17 -5.27
N SER A 4 -6.81 -7.70 -4.04
CA SER A 4 -7.85 -7.03 -3.28
C SER A 4 -7.26 -6.24 -2.13
N PHE A 5 -7.99 -5.23 -1.64
CA PHE A 5 -7.70 -4.63 -0.33
C PHE A 5 -7.98 -5.57 0.84
N SER A 6 -8.68 -6.71 0.63
CA SER A 6 -9.09 -7.62 1.69
C SER A 6 -8.26 -8.90 1.80
N TRP A 7 -7.55 -9.29 0.74
CA TRP A 7 -6.76 -10.53 0.70
C TRP A 7 -5.63 -10.42 -0.33
N GLY A 8 -4.66 -11.32 -0.23
CA GLY A 8 -3.47 -11.37 -1.09
C GLY A 8 -2.19 -11.37 -0.26
N SER A 9 -1.07 -11.62 -0.91
CA SER A 9 0.25 -11.57 -0.27
C SER A 9 1.36 -11.39 -1.30
N GLY A 10 2.44 -10.74 -0.90
CA GLY A 10 3.67 -10.64 -1.69
C GLY A 10 4.33 -12.01 -1.93
N SER A 11 4.07 -13.01 -1.08
CA SER A 11 4.65 -14.35 -1.21
C SER A 11 4.13 -15.15 -2.40
N LEU A 12 2.96 -14.76 -2.95
CA LEU A 12 2.39 -15.39 -4.14
C LEU A 12 3.18 -15.06 -5.43
N TYR A 13 4.09 -14.10 -5.37
CA TYR A 13 4.87 -13.62 -6.51
C TYR A 13 6.32 -14.09 -6.39
N ASP A 14 6.70 -15.07 -7.21
CA ASP A 14 8.11 -15.46 -7.36
C ASP A 14 8.85 -14.45 -8.25
N GLY A 15 9.77 -13.71 -7.64
CA GLY A 15 10.60 -12.73 -8.33
C GLY A 15 11.82 -13.30 -9.07
N SER A 16 12.11 -14.59 -8.93
CA SER A 16 13.38 -15.20 -9.35
C SER A 16 13.65 -15.05 -10.84
N VAL A 17 12.66 -15.32 -11.69
CA VAL A 17 12.80 -15.22 -13.15
C VAL A 17 13.03 -13.77 -13.59
N LEU A 18 12.27 -12.83 -13.03
CA LEU A 18 12.41 -11.41 -13.35
C LEU A 18 13.76 -10.86 -12.89
N ALA A 19 14.21 -11.27 -11.69
CA ALA A 19 15.50 -10.87 -11.15
C ALA A 19 16.65 -11.38 -12.04
N ALA A 20 16.64 -12.67 -12.40
CA ALA A 20 17.68 -13.29 -13.21
C ALA A 20 17.72 -12.73 -14.64
N TYR A 21 16.56 -12.64 -15.30
CA TYR A 21 16.47 -12.17 -16.68
C TYR A 21 16.72 -10.66 -16.80
N GLY A 22 16.09 -9.87 -15.93
CA GLY A 22 16.19 -8.41 -15.94
C GLY A 22 17.49 -7.86 -15.36
N ARG A 23 18.27 -8.70 -14.64
CA ARG A 23 19.43 -8.27 -13.85
C ARG A 23 19.06 -7.13 -12.89
N VAL A 24 17.98 -7.34 -12.14
CA VAL A 24 17.43 -6.39 -11.17
C VAL A 24 17.17 -7.08 -9.83
N VAL A 25 17.15 -6.30 -8.75
CA VAL A 25 16.66 -6.78 -7.45
C VAL A 25 15.13 -6.69 -7.46
N VAL A 26 14.47 -7.80 -7.16
CA VAL A 26 13.00 -7.86 -7.03
C VAL A 26 12.64 -7.99 -5.56
N VAL A 27 11.77 -7.09 -5.09
CA VAL A 27 11.26 -7.09 -3.72
C VAL A 27 9.75 -7.25 -3.75
N THR A 28 9.24 -8.23 -3.02
CA THR A 28 7.81 -8.35 -2.72
C THR A 28 7.61 -7.99 -1.26
N LEU A 29 6.50 -7.33 -0.96
CA LEU A 29 6.18 -6.85 0.38
C LEU A 29 4.78 -7.30 0.78
N ASN A 30 4.55 -7.43 2.08
CA ASN A 30 3.24 -7.59 2.68
C ASN A 30 2.86 -6.30 3.40
N TYR A 31 1.60 -5.90 3.30
CA TYR A 31 0.99 -4.82 4.06
C TYR A 31 -0.31 -5.30 4.69
N ARG A 32 -0.79 -4.62 5.74
CA ARG A 32 -2.06 -4.98 6.38
C ARG A 32 -3.22 -4.91 5.40
N LEU A 33 -4.18 -5.82 5.53
CA LEU A 33 -5.34 -5.93 4.65
C LEU A 33 -6.65 -5.82 5.44
N GLY A 34 -7.74 -5.61 4.71
CA GLY A 34 -9.10 -5.54 5.23
C GLY A 34 -9.26 -4.45 6.30
N PRO A 35 -10.10 -4.68 7.32
CA PRO A 35 -10.27 -3.74 8.42
C PRO A 35 -8.94 -3.39 9.11
N LEU A 36 -8.02 -4.33 9.28
CA LEU A 36 -6.75 -4.07 9.96
C LEU A 36 -5.84 -3.10 9.19
N GLY A 37 -6.01 -3.00 7.87
CA GLY A 37 -5.24 -2.09 7.01
C GLY A 37 -5.95 -0.77 6.68
N PHE A 38 -7.27 -0.76 6.65
CA PHE A 38 -8.05 0.34 6.06
C PHE A 38 -9.26 0.81 6.89
N LEU A 39 -9.48 0.27 8.09
CA LEU A 39 -10.56 0.74 8.96
C LEU A 39 -10.35 2.21 9.31
N ASN A 40 -11.42 2.98 9.22
CA ASN A 40 -11.39 4.41 9.48
C ASN A 40 -12.54 4.76 10.42
N SER A 41 -12.19 5.10 11.66
CA SER A 41 -13.11 5.51 12.71
C SER A 41 -13.23 7.04 12.84
N TYR A 42 -12.61 7.82 11.94
CA TYR A 42 -12.56 9.28 12.03
C TYR A 42 -13.91 9.92 11.66
N PRO A 43 -14.60 10.60 12.59
CA PRO A 43 -15.92 11.16 12.32
C PRO A 43 -15.90 12.56 11.65
N GLY A 44 -14.75 13.25 11.57
CA GLY A 44 -14.65 14.55 10.89
C GLY A 44 -13.63 15.52 11.50
N ALA A 45 -13.37 16.62 10.79
CA ALA A 45 -12.42 17.68 11.19
C ALA A 45 -12.70 18.19 12.61
N GLY A 46 -11.71 18.11 13.51
CA GLY A 46 -11.80 18.57 14.90
C GLY A 46 -12.04 17.47 15.94
N SER A 47 -12.18 16.21 15.50
CA SER A 47 -12.22 15.05 16.39
C SER A 47 -10.85 14.39 16.52
N SER A 48 -10.52 13.87 17.71
CA SER A 48 -9.33 13.03 17.93
C SER A 48 -9.56 11.62 17.37
N GLY A 49 -9.78 11.51 16.06
CA GLY A 49 -9.92 10.20 15.43
C GLY A 49 -8.57 9.54 15.16
N VAL A 50 -8.60 8.22 15.05
CA VAL A 50 -7.41 7.39 14.83
C VAL A 50 -6.92 7.56 13.39
N ALA A 51 -5.60 7.57 13.20
CA ALA A 51 -5.01 7.53 11.86
C ALA A 51 -5.58 6.36 11.05
N SER A 52 -5.99 6.61 9.81
CA SER A 52 -6.48 5.59 8.87
C SER A 52 -5.39 5.24 7.86
N ASN A 53 -5.68 4.28 6.97
CA ASN A 53 -4.82 3.88 5.86
C ASN A 53 -3.49 3.27 6.33
N PHE A 54 -3.56 2.52 7.42
CA PHE A 54 -2.44 1.76 7.97
C PHE A 54 -1.69 0.92 6.93
N ALA A 55 -2.41 0.33 5.98
CA ALA A 55 -1.82 -0.40 4.87
C ALA A 55 -0.90 0.45 3.97
N LEU A 56 -1.29 1.71 3.70
CA LEU A 56 -0.43 2.65 2.96
C LEU A 56 0.77 3.08 3.80
N LEU A 57 0.59 3.25 5.11
CA LEU A 57 1.68 3.53 6.03
C LEU A 57 2.67 2.36 6.12
N ASP A 58 2.20 1.11 6.07
CA ASP A 58 3.06 -0.07 6.00
C ASP A 58 3.90 -0.06 4.72
N GLN A 59 3.31 0.31 3.58
CA GLN A 59 4.02 0.44 2.32
C GLN A 59 5.06 1.57 2.37
N ILE A 60 4.74 2.72 2.96
CA ILE A 60 5.71 3.81 3.19
C ILE A 60 6.86 3.32 4.08
N ALA A 61 6.57 2.62 5.18
CA ALA A 61 7.58 2.08 6.07
C ALA A 61 8.49 1.05 5.36
N ALA A 62 7.92 0.18 4.53
CA ALA A 62 8.67 -0.77 3.72
C ALA A 62 9.58 -0.07 2.71
N LEU A 63 9.11 1.02 2.07
CA LEU A 63 9.91 1.81 1.15
C LEU A 63 11.04 2.57 1.84
N SER A 64 10.79 3.11 3.04
CA SER A 64 11.84 3.72 3.86
C SER A 64 12.90 2.69 4.24
N TRP A 65 12.47 1.50 4.70
CA TRP A 65 13.39 0.41 5.00
C TRP A 65 14.20 0.01 3.75
N LEU A 66 13.55 -0.09 2.59
CA LEU A 66 14.24 -0.39 1.34
C LEU A 66 15.28 0.69 1.00
N ALA A 67 14.95 1.97 1.12
CA ALA A 67 15.86 3.08 0.85
C ALA A 67 17.12 3.04 1.72
N ASP A 68 16.99 2.56 2.96
CA ASP A 68 18.10 2.42 3.91
C ASP A 68 18.91 1.14 3.71
N ASN A 69 18.30 0.06 3.20
CA ASN A 69 18.91 -1.28 3.21
C ASN A 69 19.26 -1.85 1.83
N VAL A 70 18.68 -1.33 0.74
CA VAL A 70 18.78 -1.96 -0.59
C VAL A 70 20.23 -2.07 -1.11
N ALA A 71 21.12 -1.17 -0.68
CA ALA A 71 22.53 -1.21 -1.04
C ALA A 71 23.24 -2.48 -0.56
N HIS A 72 22.81 -3.07 0.58
CA HIS A 72 23.34 -4.33 1.09
C HIS A 72 22.96 -5.54 0.23
N PHE A 73 21.94 -5.39 -0.61
CA PHE A 73 21.48 -6.40 -1.57
C PHE A 73 21.94 -6.07 -3.00
N HIS A 74 22.95 -5.20 -3.14
CA HIS A 74 23.47 -4.72 -4.42
C HIS A 74 22.45 -3.98 -5.31
N GLY A 75 21.37 -3.45 -4.72
CA GLY A 75 20.44 -2.58 -5.44
C GLY A 75 20.80 -1.09 -5.29
N ASP A 76 20.11 -0.26 -6.08
CA ASP A 76 20.35 1.17 -6.19
C ASP A 76 19.12 1.96 -5.74
N ARG A 77 19.23 2.68 -4.61
CA ARG A 77 18.13 3.46 -4.03
C ARG A 77 17.63 4.59 -4.94
N SER A 78 18.43 5.02 -5.93
CA SER A 78 18.05 6.03 -6.92
C SER A 78 17.27 5.46 -8.12
N LYS A 79 17.11 4.14 -8.18
CA LYS A 79 16.46 3.42 -9.29
C LYS A 79 15.35 2.48 -8.81
N VAL A 80 14.64 2.86 -7.75
CA VAL A 80 13.47 2.14 -7.25
C VAL A 80 12.27 2.37 -8.17
N THR A 81 11.69 1.28 -8.66
CA THR A 81 10.49 1.25 -9.49
C THR A 81 9.41 0.46 -8.78
N LEU A 82 8.25 1.08 -8.55
CA LEU A 82 7.10 0.38 -7.99
C LEU A 82 6.29 -0.29 -9.10
N VAL A 83 5.89 -1.53 -8.90
CA VAL A 83 5.04 -2.28 -9.83
C VAL A 83 3.83 -2.80 -9.07
N GLY A 84 2.63 -2.45 -9.53
CA GLY A 84 1.38 -2.84 -8.89
C GLY A 84 0.34 -3.22 -9.93
N ARG A 85 -0.51 -4.18 -9.57
CA ARG A 85 -1.67 -4.58 -10.37
C ARG A 85 -2.95 -4.26 -9.60
N ASP A 86 -4.00 -3.81 -10.28
CA ASP A 86 -5.34 -3.62 -9.72
C ASP A 86 -5.30 -2.76 -8.43
N THR A 87 -5.69 -3.29 -7.26
CA THR A 87 -5.63 -2.54 -5.99
C THR A 87 -4.20 -2.12 -5.61
N GLY A 88 -3.19 -2.88 -6.01
CA GLY A 88 -1.79 -2.52 -5.82
C GLY A 88 -1.36 -1.34 -6.70
N ALA A 89 -1.89 -1.22 -7.92
CA ALA A 89 -1.69 -0.03 -8.75
C ALA A 89 -2.37 1.19 -8.13
N ALA A 90 -3.58 1.01 -7.57
CA ALA A 90 -4.26 2.07 -6.84
C ALA A 90 -3.47 2.53 -5.59
N CYS A 91 -2.86 1.61 -4.83
CA CYS A 91 -1.96 1.96 -3.74
C CYS A 91 -0.79 2.83 -4.23
N ILE A 92 -0.10 2.44 -5.31
CA ILE A 92 1.03 3.23 -5.85
C ILE A 92 0.57 4.64 -6.23
N THR A 93 -0.60 4.80 -6.84
CA THR A 93 -1.11 6.15 -7.14
C THR A 93 -1.41 6.96 -5.87
N TYR A 94 -1.95 6.34 -4.80
CA TYR A 94 -2.10 7.03 -3.52
C TYR A 94 -0.75 7.42 -2.91
N LEU A 95 0.28 6.58 -3.06
CA LEU A 95 1.63 6.86 -2.60
C LEU A 95 2.27 8.02 -3.38
N MET A 96 2.00 8.15 -4.67
CA MET A 96 2.44 9.29 -5.50
C MET A 96 1.78 10.61 -5.08
N ASP A 97 0.50 10.57 -4.72
CA ASP A 97 -0.28 11.76 -4.35
C ASP A 97 -0.17 12.12 -2.85
N SER A 98 0.47 11.27 -2.04
CA SER A 98 0.47 11.38 -0.59
C SER A 98 1.41 12.49 -0.09
N PRO A 99 0.92 13.47 0.69
CA PRO A 99 1.77 14.51 1.27
C PRO A 99 2.67 14.00 2.41
N VAL A 100 2.40 12.80 2.94
CA VAL A 100 3.22 12.19 4.00
C VAL A 100 4.29 11.23 3.46
N MET A 101 4.34 11.03 2.13
CA MET A 101 5.39 10.24 1.49
C MET A 101 6.73 10.99 1.56
N PRO A 102 7.79 10.41 2.16
CA PRO A 102 9.12 11.00 2.10
C PRO A 102 9.62 11.13 0.65
N PRO A 103 10.26 12.25 0.28
CA PRO A 103 10.72 12.45 -1.09
C PRO A 103 11.82 11.46 -1.44
N GLY A 104 11.79 10.96 -2.68
CA GLY A 104 12.87 10.15 -3.25
C GLY A 104 12.90 8.67 -2.83
N LEU A 105 11.85 8.15 -2.18
CA LEU A 105 11.75 6.71 -1.87
C LEU A 105 11.55 5.83 -3.12
N PHE A 106 10.99 6.38 -4.19
CA PHE A 106 10.92 5.74 -5.51
C PHE A 106 10.92 6.78 -6.63
N GLN A 107 11.27 6.36 -7.85
CA GLN A 107 11.42 7.28 -8.99
C GLN A 107 10.51 6.92 -10.17
N ARG A 108 10.01 5.69 -10.22
CA ARG A 108 9.22 5.18 -11.34
C ARG A 108 8.07 4.32 -10.83
N ALA A 109 6.99 4.25 -11.60
CA ALA A 109 5.84 3.42 -11.32
C ALA A 109 5.38 2.73 -12.60
N VAL A 110 5.00 1.45 -12.48
CA VAL A 110 4.31 0.67 -13.51
C VAL A 110 2.96 0.25 -12.94
N LEU A 111 1.89 0.82 -13.51
CA LEU A 111 0.52 0.68 -13.03
C LEU A 111 -0.26 -0.26 -13.97
N LEU A 112 -0.57 -1.45 -13.49
CA LEU A 112 -1.24 -2.49 -14.30
C LEU A 112 -2.72 -2.59 -13.90
N SER A 113 -3.62 -2.10 -14.74
CA SER A 113 -5.07 -2.29 -14.57
C SER A 113 -5.66 -1.73 -13.25
N GLY A 114 -5.18 -0.60 -12.74
CA GLY A 114 -5.75 0.06 -11.56
C GLY A 114 -5.20 1.47 -11.32
N GLY A 115 -5.85 2.22 -10.42
CA GLY A 115 -5.45 3.58 -10.04
C GLY A 115 -6.39 4.19 -8.99
N SER A 116 -5.98 5.32 -8.39
CA SER A 116 -6.69 6.01 -7.30
C SER A 116 -8.02 6.64 -7.71
N TRP A 117 -8.23 6.78 -9.02
CA TRP A 117 -9.45 7.28 -9.66
C TRP A 117 -10.49 6.20 -9.95
N CYS A 118 -10.16 4.92 -9.72
CA CYS A 118 -11.13 3.85 -9.92
C CYS A 118 -12.24 3.92 -8.84
N PRO A 119 -13.53 3.70 -9.16
CA PRO A 119 -14.61 3.79 -8.18
C PRO A 119 -14.46 2.87 -6.97
N TRP A 120 -13.78 1.72 -7.16
CA TRP A 120 -13.51 0.73 -6.11
C TRP A 120 -12.28 1.05 -5.24
N SER A 121 -11.47 2.05 -5.59
CA SER A 121 -10.24 2.35 -4.85
C SER A 121 -10.47 3.21 -3.61
N ARG A 122 -11.63 3.87 -3.51
CA ARG A 122 -11.98 4.76 -2.38
C ARG A 122 -13.37 4.45 -1.84
N VAL A 123 -13.51 4.51 -0.53
CA VAL A 123 -14.80 4.40 0.16
C VAL A 123 -15.37 5.79 0.43
N SER A 124 -16.65 6.01 0.08
CA SER A 124 -17.32 7.31 0.29
C SER A 124 -17.80 7.54 1.73
N ALA A 125 -18.17 6.48 2.46
CA ALA A 125 -18.71 6.55 3.82
C ALA A 125 -17.97 5.59 4.78
N PRO A 126 -16.68 5.82 5.07
CA PRO A 126 -15.86 4.91 5.87
C PRO A 126 -16.41 4.66 7.28
N LEU A 127 -16.90 5.71 7.95
CA LEU A 127 -17.41 5.63 9.32
C LEU A 127 -18.60 4.66 9.44
N SER A 128 -19.51 4.67 8.46
CA SER A 128 -20.68 3.77 8.45
C SER A 128 -20.25 2.30 8.42
N ASN A 129 -19.20 1.98 7.67
CA ASN A 129 -18.64 0.62 7.63
C ASN A 129 -17.99 0.25 8.95
N THR A 130 -17.29 1.19 9.59
CA THR A 130 -16.67 0.99 10.90
C THR A 130 -17.71 0.75 12.00
N ILE A 131 -18.78 1.56 12.04
CA ILE A 131 -19.89 1.37 12.99
C ILE A 131 -20.57 0.02 12.76
N LYS A 132 -20.82 -0.35 11.50
CA LYS A 132 -21.41 -1.65 11.18
C LYS A 132 -20.55 -2.81 11.68
N LEU A 133 -19.22 -2.71 11.50
CA LEU A 133 -18.28 -3.70 12.00
C LEU A 133 -18.27 -3.75 13.54
N ALA A 134 -18.25 -2.58 14.21
CA ALA A 134 -18.29 -2.48 15.66
C ALA A 134 -19.54 -3.14 16.25
N LEU A 135 -20.73 -2.83 15.70
CA LEU A 135 -21.99 -3.46 16.11
C LEU A 135 -22.01 -4.97 15.88
N THR A 136 -21.34 -5.45 14.83
CA THR A 136 -21.25 -6.91 14.56
C THR A 136 -20.32 -7.62 15.55
N LEU A 137 -19.37 -6.89 16.16
CA LEU A 137 -18.40 -7.40 17.13
C LEU A 137 -18.76 -7.03 18.57
N ASP A 138 -19.98 -6.57 18.83
CA ASP A 138 -20.45 -6.11 20.15
C ASP A 138 -19.54 -5.04 20.78
N CYS A 139 -18.93 -4.18 19.95
CA CYS A 139 -18.16 -3.03 20.39
C CYS A 139 -19.05 -1.78 20.48
N PRO A 140 -18.97 -1.01 21.60
CA PRO A 140 -19.79 0.19 21.81
C PRO A 140 -19.43 1.34 20.87
#